data_AF-A0A6N8WI41-F1
#
_entry.id   AF-A0A6N8WI41-F1
#
_cell.length_a   1.000
_cell.length_b   1.000
_cell.length_c   1.000
_cell.angle_alpha   90.00
_cell.angle_beta   90.00
_cell.angle_gamma   90.00
#
_symmetry.space_group_name_H-M   'P 1'
#
loop_
_entity.id
_entity.type
_entity.pdbx_description
1 polymer ?
#
loop_
_entity_poly.entity_id
_entity_poly.type
_entity_poly.pdbx_seq_one_letter_code
_entity_poly.pdbx_strand_id
1 'polypeptide(L)' 'MTTPRKSKVITFSMPPEMAAEVQRMVEDEGRTMSEVIREALRLYMDEREWLRRERRQRAEARRNKTE' A
#
# COMPACT_ATOMS: atom_id res chain seq x y z
N MET A 1 -5.97 -23.32 -22.95
CA MET A 1 -5.23 -23.35 -21.68
C MET A 1 -5.64 -22.15 -20.85
N THR A 2 -6.36 -22.33 -19.74
CA THR A 2 -6.84 -21.22 -18.91
C THR A 2 -5.69 -20.74 -18.03
N THR A 3 -5.12 -19.57 -18.32
CA THR A 3 -4.10 -18.98 -17.45
C THR A 3 -4.73 -18.68 -16.08
N PRO A 4 -4.17 -19.17 -14.96
CA PRO A 4 -4.72 -18.90 -13.64
C PRO A 4 -4.72 -17.39 -13.38
N ARG A 5 -5.81 -16.87 -12.78
CA ARG A 5 -5.88 -15.45 -12.41
C ARG A 5 -4.70 -15.11 -11.49
N LYS A 6 -3.93 -14.08 -11.84
CA LYS A 6 -2.77 -13.61 -11.06
C LYS A 6 -3.14 -12.86 -9.76
N SER A 7 -4.43 -12.76 -9.42
CA SER A 7 -4.93 -11.96 -8.30
C SER A 7 -5.68 -12.80 -7.29
N LYS A 8 -5.35 -12.65 -6.01
CA LYS A 8 -6.12 -13.19 -4.88
C LYS A 8 -7.16 -12.16 -4.42
N VAL A 9 -8.40 -12.60 -4.17
CA VAL A 9 -9.44 -11.74 -3.59
C VAL A 9 -9.23 -11.64 -2.08
N ILE A 10 -9.29 -10.41 -1.57
CA ILE A 10 -9.21 -10.10 -0.13
C ILE A 10 -10.41 -9.23 0.20
N THR A 11 -11.16 -9.62 1.22
CA THR A 11 -12.30 -8.86 1.74
C THR A 11 -11.91 -8.23 3.07
N PHE A 12 -12.21 -6.95 3.25
CA PHE A 12 -11.97 -6.21 4.48
C PHE A 12 -13.10 -5.19 4.70
N SER A 13 -13.28 -4.78 5.95
CA SER A 13 -14.23 -3.74 6.33
C SER A 13 -13.54 -2.37 6.38
N MET A 14 -14.27 -1.33 6.03
CA MET A 14 -13.83 0.07 6.04
C MET A 14 -14.90 0.92 6.73
N PRO A 15 -14.53 2.02 7.43
CA PRO A 15 -15.52 2.94 7.98
C PRO A 15 -16.48 3.44 6.89
N PRO A 16 -17.79 3.53 7.17
CA PRO A 16 -18.80 3.81 6.16
C PRO A 16 -18.60 5.17 5.46
N GLU A 17 -18.15 6.19 6.20
CA GLU A 17 -17.82 7.50 5.64
C GLU A 17 -16.67 7.43 4.63
N MET A 18 -15.62 6.66 4.94
CA MET A 18 -14.48 6.48 4.06
C MET A 18 -14.89 5.68 2.81
N ALA A 19 -15.75 4.67 2.96
CA ALA A 19 -16.28 3.91 1.83
C ALA A 19 -17.03 4.80 0.84
N ALA A 20 -17.87 5.70 1.35
CA ALA A 20 -18.61 6.65 0.52
C ALA A 20 -17.68 7.63 -0.21
N GLU A 21 -16.65 8.14 0.48
CA GLU A 21 -15.68 9.06 -0.11
C GLU A 21 -14.87 8.40 -1.23
N VAL A 22 -14.34 7.20 -0.98
CA VAL A 22 -13.58 6.46 -2.00
C VAL A 22 -14.47 6.09 -3.19
N GLN A 23 -15.72 5.71 -2.95
CA GLN A 23 -16.65 5.43 -4.04
C GLN A 23 -16.87 6.64 -4.94
N ARG A 24 -17.12 7.83 -4.36
CA ARG A 24 -17.26 9.07 -5.13
C ARG A 24 -16.00 9.40 -5.93
N MET A 25 -14.83 9.27 -5.33
CA MET A 25 -13.54 9.50 -6.00
C MET A 25 -13.35 8.57 -7.21
N VAL A 26 -13.68 7.29 -7.04
CA VAL A 26 -13.58 6.27 -8.11
C VAL A 26 -14.53 6.61 -9.27
N GLU A 27 -15.75 7.06 -8.96
CA GLU A 27 -16.76 7.50 -9.94
C GLU A 27 -16.29 8.76 -10.70
N ASP A 28 -15.81 9.77 -9.97
CA ASP A 28 -15.33 11.04 -10.54
C ASP A 28 -14.08 10.84 -11.43
N GLU A 29 -13.17 9.93 -11.06
CA GLU A 29 -11.94 9.64 -11.81
C GLU A 29 -12.13 8.61 -12.94
N GLY A 30 -13.30 7.96 -13.05
CA GLY A 30 -13.55 6.90 -14.02
C GLY A 30 -12.67 5.66 -13.82
N ARG A 31 -12.25 5.41 -12.57
CA ARG A 31 -11.38 4.29 -12.19
C ARG A 31 -12.19 3.17 -11.57
N THR A 32 -11.54 2.07 -11.19
CA THR A 32 -12.16 1.02 -10.37
C THR A 32 -11.68 1.07 -8.92
N MET A 33 -12.55 0.66 -7.99
CA MET A 33 -12.20 0.53 -6.57
C MET A 33 -10.94 -0.32 -6.36
N SER A 34 -10.82 -1.41 -7.13
CA SER A 34 -9.66 -2.29 -7.03
C SER A 34 -8.36 -1.63 -7.49
N GLU A 35 -8.39 -0.70 -8.44
CA GLU A 35 -7.20 0.06 -8.85
C GLU A 35 -6.77 1.04 -7.77
N VAL A 36 -7.70 1.83 -7.24
CA VAL A 36 -7.43 2.81 -6.19
C VAL A 36 -6.86 2.13 -4.95
N ILE A 37 -7.50 1.05 -4.48
CA ILE A 37 -7.04 0.32 -3.30
C ILE A 37 -5.68 -0.35 -3.53
N ARG A 38 -5.43 -0.94 -4.71
CA ARG A 38 -4.11 -1.51 -5.02
C ARG A 38 -3.01 -0.44 -5.02
N GLU A 39 -3.30 0.74 -5.56
CA GLU A 39 -2.34 1.84 -5.60
C GLU A 39 -2.05 2.37 -4.19
N ALA A 40 -3.09 2.62 -3.39
CA ALA A 40 -2.94 3.05 -2.00
C ALA A 40 -2.11 2.04 -1.17
N LEU A 41 -2.37 0.74 -1.34
CA LEU A 41 -1.59 -0.30 -0.66
C LEU A 41 -0.14 -0.35 -1.13
N ARG A 42 0.13 -0.09 -2.42
CA ARG A 42 1.49 -0.04 -2.97
C ARG A 42 2.28 1.09 -2.32
N LEU A 43 1.72 2.29 -2.30
CA LEU A 43 2.33 3.47 -1.68
C LEU A 43 2.61 3.24 -0.19
N TYR A 44 1.64 2.66 0.54
CA TYR A 44 1.81 2.32 1.94
C TYR A 44 2.96 1.32 2.17
N MET A 45 3.05 0.27 1.35
CA MET A 45 4.13 -0.72 1.48
C MET A 45 5.50 -0.13 1.18
N ASP A 46 5.62 0.70 0.15
CA ASP A 46 6.87 1.34 -0.26
C ASP A 46 7.38 2.30 0.81
N GLU A 47 6.49 3.13 1.37
CA GLU A 47 6.81 4.02 2.49
C GLU A 47 7.30 3.23 3.72
N ARG A 48 6.59 2.15 4.07
CA ARG A 48 6.97 1.29 5.20
C ARG A 48 8.29 0.58 4.96
N GLU A 49 8.62 0.24 3.72
CA GLU A 49 9.93 -0.32 3.40
C GLU A 49 11.04 0.74 3.50
N TRP A 50 10.82 1.93 2.96
CA TRP A 50 11.77 3.04 3.04
C TRP A 50 12.11 3.36 4.50
N LEU A 51 11.10 3.55 5.36
CA LEU A 51 11.28 3.79 6.79
C LEU A 51 12.02 2.65 7.51
N ARG A 52 11.86 1.41 7.05
CA ARG A 52 12.60 0.26 7.60
C ARG A 52 14.07 0.30 7.18
N ARG A 53 14.35 0.63 5.91
CA ARG A 53 15.72 0.77 5.39
C ARG A 53 16.46 1.90 6.11
N GLU A 54 15.84 3.06 6.25
CA GLU A 54 16.44 4.21 6.91
C GLU A 54 16.80 3.90 8.38
N ARG A 55 15.90 3.24 9.11
CA ARG A 55 16.17 2.79 10.49
C ARG A 55 17.37 1.85 10.58
N ARG A 56 17.50 0.90 9.65
CA ARG A 56 18.65 -0.02 9.60
C ARG A 56 19.95 0.74 9.34
N GLN A 57 19.98 1.60 8.32
CA GLN A 57 21.17 2.40 7.99
C GLN A 57 21.61 3.28 9.17
N ARG A 58 20.67 3.91 9.87
CA ARG A 58 20.98 4.72 11.07
C ARG A 58 21.53 3.87 12.21
N ALA A 59 21.03 2.65 12.41
CA ALA A 59 21.54 1.74 13.42
C ALA A 59 22.95 1.24 13.10
N GLU A 60 23.22 0.91 11.84
CA GLU A 60 24.53 0.50 11.33
C GLU A 60 25.55 1.65 11.44
N ALA A 61 25.17 2.87 11.04
CA ALA A 61 26.04 4.04 11.17
C ALA A 61 26.40 4.37 12.64
N ARG A 62 25.53 4.03 13.60
CA ARG A 62 25.85 4.15 15.03
C ARG A 62 26.85 3.09 15.48
N ARG A 63 26.72 1.85 15.01
CA ARG A 63 27.66 0.76 15.32
C ARG A 63 29.05 1.06 14.76
N ASN A 64 29.13 1.44 13.49
CA ASN A 64 30.41 1.71 12.80
C ASN A 64 31.14 2.97 13.29
N LYS A 65 30.50 3.83 14.10
CA LYS A 65 31.16 4.99 14.75
C LYS A 65 31.73 4.67 16.13
N THR A 66 31.46 3.47 16.66
CA THR A 66 31.90 3.05 18.01
C THR A 66 33.13 2.13 17.94
N GLU A 67 33.48 1.63 16.76
CA GLU A 67 34.78 1.00 16.43
C GLU A 67 35.76 2.03 15.87
#